data_AF-A0A940V2F8-F1
#
_entry.id   AF-A0A940V2F8-F1
#
_cell.length_a   1.000
_cell.length_b   1.000
_cell.length_c   1.000
_cell.angle_alpha   90.00
_cell.angle_beta   90.00
_cell.angle_gamma   90.00
#
_symmetry.space_group_name_H-M   'P 1'
#
loop_
_entity.id
_entity.type
_entity.pdbx_description
1 polymer ?
#
loop_
_entity_poly.entity_id
_entity_poly.type
_entity_poly.pdbx_seq_one_letter_code
_entity_poly.pdbx_strand_id
1 'polypeptide(L)'
;SARAGHSEHQTGLAVDINDLEQTFADTPEGEWLRNRSWEFGYILRYPKGKEKITGYDYEPWHFRYLGPELAENIYWMGITYDEYYVRFLGDPLLQDEI
;
A
#
# COMPACT_ATOMS: atom_id res chain seq x y z
N SER A 1 12.94 6.06 6.04
CA SER A 1 12.63 5.01 7.04
C SER A 1 11.68 5.56 8.10
N ALA A 2 10.86 4.69 8.69
CA ALA A 2 9.95 5.06 9.78
C ALA A 2 10.68 5.22 11.12
N ARG A 3 10.10 6.01 12.04
CA ARG A 3 10.52 5.96 13.47
C ARG A 3 10.25 4.56 14.03
N ALA A 4 11.09 4.11 14.97
CA ALA A 4 10.86 2.84 15.65
C ALA A 4 9.49 2.85 16.34
N GLY A 5 8.71 1.76 16.17
CA GLY A 5 7.33 1.64 16.63
C GLY A 5 6.28 2.11 15.61
N HIS A 6 6.70 2.71 14.49
CA HIS A 6 5.81 3.23 13.45
C HIS A 6 6.05 2.59 12.07
N SER A 7 6.88 1.54 11.99
CA SER A 7 7.12 0.82 10.74
C SER A 7 6.14 -0.32 10.55
N GLU A 8 5.55 -0.44 9.36
CA GLU A 8 4.71 -1.58 9.03
C GLU A 8 5.47 -2.92 9.08
N HIS A 9 6.79 -2.91 8.84
CA HIS A 9 7.63 -4.10 8.97
C HIS A 9 7.58 -4.71 10.38
N GLN A 10 7.36 -3.91 11.41
CA GLN A 10 7.25 -4.40 12.79
C GLN A 10 5.95 -5.18 13.04
N THR A 11 4.95 -5.06 12.17
CA THR A 11 3.71 -5.84 12.24
C THR A 11 3.89 -7.26 11.71
N GLY A 12 4.96 -7.52 10.94
CA GLY A 12 5.13 -8.77 10.18
C GLY A 12 4.22 -8.88 8.96
N LEU A 13 3.50 -7.81 8.59
CA LEU A 13 2.56 -7.78 7.45
C LEU A 13 3.06 -6.96 6.26
N ALA A 14 4.24 -6.36 6.36
CA ALA A 14 4.89 -5.69 5.23
C ALA A 14 6.13 -6.47 4.80
N VAL A 15 6.38 -6.48 3.49
CA VAL A 15 7.56 -7.11 2.90
C VAL A 15 8.17 -6.16 1.89
N ASP A 16 9.49 -6.08 1.89
CA ASP A 16 10.25 -5.45 0.81
C ASP A 16 10.70 -6.55 -0.15
N ILE A 17 10.41 -6.38 -1.43
CA ILE A 17 10.77 -7.35 -2.47
C ILE A 17 11.81 -6.72 -3.39
N ASN A 18 12.92 -7.45 -3.60
CA ASN A 18 14.04 -7.06 -4.45
C ASN A 18 14.87 -5.88 -3.87
N ASP A 19 15.70 -5.28 -4.71
CA ASP A 19 16.51 -4.10 -4.39
C ASP A 19 15.61 -2.90 -4.06
N LEU A 20 16.01 -2.13 -3.04
CA LEU A 20 15.27 -0.96 -2.53
C LEU A 20 15.47 0.29 -3.39
N GLU A 21 15.38 0.11 -4.71
CA GLU A 21 15.64 1.13 -5.73
C GLU A 21 14.40 1.37 -6.60
N GLN A 22 14.14 2.62 -6.99
CA GLN A 22 12.94 2.93 -7.78
C GLN A 22 12.95 2.28 -9.17
N THR A 23 14.14 1.94 -9.69
CA THR A 23 14.29 1.21 -10.95
C THR A 23 13.67 -0.18 -10.91
N PHE A 24 13.38 -0.72 -9.72
CA PHE A 24 12.62 -1.97 -9.58
C PHE A 24 11.24 -1.88 -10.23
N ALA A 25 10.62 -0.70 -10.25
CA ALA A 25 9.32 -0.48 -10.88
C ALA A 25 9.29 -0.84 -12.38
N ASP A 26 10.43 -0.74 -13.04
CA ASP A 26 10.57 -0.92 -14.50
C ASP A 26 11.01 -2.35 -14.87
N THR A 27 11.18 -3.25 -13.88
CA THR A 27 11.48 -4.66 -14.16
C THR A 27 10.19 -5.45 -14.40
N PRO A 28 10.24 -6.59 -15.11
CA PRO A 28 9.09 -7.46 -15.28
C PRO A 28 8.46 -7.90 -13.95
N GLU A 29 9.27 -8.13 -12.91
CA GLU A 29 8.80 -8.52 -11.58
C GLU A 29 8.10 -7.37 -10.85
N GLY A 30 8.62 -6.15 -10.93
CA GLY A 30 7.98 -4.96 -10.35
C GLY A 30 6.65 -4.64 -11.03
N GLU A 31 6.60 -4.72 -12.35
CA GLU A 31 5.35 -4.58 -13.11
C GLU A 31 4.35 -5.69 -12.74
N TRP A 32 4.80 -6.94 -12.63
CA TRP A 32 3.94 -8.05 -12.25
C TRP A 32 3.36 -7.84 -10.85
N LEU A 33 4.19 -7.49 -9.87
CA LEU A 33 3.73 -7.26 -8.50
C LEU A 33 2.71 -6.13 -8.43
N ARG A 34 2.99 -4.97 -9.08
CA ARG A 34 2.04 -3.84 -9.11
C ARG A 34 0.65 -4.23 -9.62
N ASN A 35 0.59 -5.12 -10.62
CA ASN A 35 -0.65 -5.47 -11.30
C ASN A 35 -1.33 -6.72 -10.73
N ARG A 36 -0.63 -7.54 -9.93
CA ARG A 36 -1.09 -8.89 -9.51
C ARG A 36 -1.01 -9.14 -8.01
N SER A 37 -0.30 -8.34 -7.22
CA SER A 37 -0.11 -8.59 -5.78
C SER A 37 -1.44 -8.67 -5.01
N TRP A 38 -2.46 -7.93 -5.47
CA TRP A 38 -3.77 -7.87 -4.84
C TRP A 38 -4.48 -9.22 -4.82
N GLU A 39 -4.22 -10.08 -5.81
CA GLU A 39 -4.75 -11.45 -5.89
C GLU A 39 -4.29 -12.31 -4.70
N PHE A 40 -3.19 -11.91 -4.07
CA PHE A 40 -2.59 -12.57 -2.92
C PHE A 40 -2.80 -11.78 -1.62
N GLY A 41 -3.64 -10.76 -1.64
CA GLY A 41 -3.94 -9.92 -0.48
C GLY A 41 -2.89 -8.85 -0.18
N TYR A 42 -1.99 -8.56 -1.12
CA TYR A 42 -0.96 -7.52 -0.98
C TYR A 42 -1.26 -6.30 -1.84
N ILE A 43 -0.94 -5.12 -1.32
CA ILE A 43 -0.98 -3.86 -2.07
C ILE A 43 0.41 -3.26 -2.18
N LEU A 44 0.67 -2.53 -3.26
CA LEU A 44 1.76 -1.58 -3.32
C LEU A 44 1.44 -0.43 -2.34
N ARG A 45 2.11 -0.41 -1.18
CA ARG A 45 1.70 0.43 -0.04
C ARG A 45 1.91 1.91 -0.28
N TYR A 46 3.00 2.26 -0.97
CA TYR A 46 3.43 3.63 -1.22
C TYR A 46 3.57 3.88 -2.73
N PRO A 47 2.45 4.08 -3.45
CA PRO A 47 2.46 4.29 -4.89
C PRO A 47 2.87 5.72 -5.26
N LYS A 48 3.44 5.87 -6.47
CA LYS A 48 3.86 7.16 -7.03
C LYS A 48 2.70 8.15 -7.13
N GLY A 49 2.94 9.40 -6.74
CA GLY A 49 1.95 10.47 -6.78
C GLY A 49 0.99 10.52 -5.58
N LYS A 50 1.15 9.62 -4.60
CA LYS A 50 0.35 9.56 -3.36
C LYS A 50 1.14 9.93 -2.11
N GLU A 51 2.32 10.52 -2.26
CA GLU A 51 3.26 10.82 -1.18
C GLU A 51 2.66 11.80 -0.15
N LYS A 52 1.83 12.74 -0.61
CA LYS A 52 1.11 13.68 0.27
C LYS A 52 0.05 13.01 1.15
N ILE A 53 -0.42 11.84 0.75
CA ILE A 53 -1.45 11.08 1.48
C ILE A 53 -0.77 10.09 2.42
N THR A 54 0.20 9.32 1.91
CA THR A 54 0.87 8.27 2.68
C THR A 54 1.94 8.80 3.62
N GLY A 55 2.53 9.95 3.30
CA GLY A 55 3.69 10.51 4.00
C GLY A 55 5.03 9.83 3.67
N TYR A 56 5.05 8.94 2.68
CA TYR A 56 6.24 8.23 2.20
C TYR A 56 6.46 8.51 0.71
N ASP A 57 7.73 8.52 0.29
CA ASP A 57 8.11 8.56 -1.11
C ASP A 57 7.60 7.31 -1.86
N TYR A 58 7.71 7.32 -3.19
CA TYR A 58 7.43 6.13 -3.98
C TYR A 58 8.39 4.99 -3.65
N GLU A 59 7.86 3.87 -3.17
CA GLU A 59 8.62 2.67 -2.80
C GLU A 59 8.06 1.44 -3.56
N PRO A 60 8.49 1.17 -4.81
CA PRO A 60 8.00 0.05 -5.61
C PRO A 60 8.24 -1.34 -5.01
N TRP A 61 9.11 -1.44 -4.02
CA TRP A 61 9.47 -2.68 -3.34
C TRP A 61 8.59 -2.99 -2.11
N HIS A 62 7.92 -2.00 -1.51
CA HIS A 62 7.21 -2.16 -0.23
C HIS A 62 5.76 -2.59 -0.44
N PHE A 63 5.47 -3.85 -0.12
CA PHE A 63 4.13 -4.43 -0.22
C PHE A 63 3.53 -4.73 1.15
N ARG A 64 2.25 -4.36 1.33
CA ARG A 64 1.50 -4.52 2.58
C ARG A 64 0.41 -5.57 2.42
N TYR A 65 0.40 -6.59 3.27
CA TYR A 65 -0.68 -7.56 3.39
C TYR A 65 -1.88 -6.96 4.12
N LEU A 66 -3.05 -7.06 3.48
CA LEU A 66 -4.35 -6.61 3.97
C LEU A 66 -5.42 -7.71 3.90
N GLY A 67 -5.10 -8.85 3.27
CA GLY A 67 -6.06 -9.90 2.93
C GLY A 67 -6.69 -9.69 1.54
N PRO A 68 -7.16 -10.77 0.87
CA PRO A 68 -7.58 -10.70 -0.53
C PRO A 68 -8.69 -9.69 -0.82
N GLU A 69 -9.76 -9.67 -0.02
CA GLU A 69 -10.94 -8.82 -0.27
C GLU A 69 -10.60 -7.32 -0.19
N LEU A 70 -9.85 -6.91 0.84
CA LEU A 70 -9.47 -5.51 1.02
C LEU A 70 -8.45 -5.08 -0.04
N ALA A 71 -7.48 -5.94 -0.37
CA ALA A 71 -6.49 -5.63 -1.41
C ALA A 71 -7.15 -5.50 -2.79
N GLU A 72 -8.12 -6.36 -3.12
CA GLU A 72 -8.91 -6.28 -4.34
C GLU A 72 -9.66 -4.94 -4.44
N ASN A 73 -10.37 -4.53 -3.38
CA ASN A 73 -11.08 -3.26 -3.36
C ASN A 73 -10.13 -2.07 -3.58
N ILE A 74 -9.01 -2.02 -2.85
CA ILE A 74 -8.02 -0.94 -2.99
C ILE A 74 -7.47 -0.88 -4.42
N TYR A 75 -7.15 -2.03 -5.01
CA TYR A 75 -6.62 -2.12 -6.37
C TYR A 75 -7.62 -1.60 -7.40
N TRP A 76 -8.86 -2.11 -7.41
CA TRP A 76 -9.86 -1.71 -8.40
C TRP A 76 -10.35 -0.27 -8.24
N MET A 77 -10.34 0.25 -7.01
CA MET A 77 -10.66 1.66 -6.76
C MET A 77 -9.51 2.61 -7.13
N GLY A 78 -8.28 2.11 -7.26
CA GLY A 78 -7.10 2.93 -7.56
C GLY A 78 -6.75 3.92 -6.44
N ILE A 79 -6.98 3.54 -5.18
CA ILE A 79 -6.74 4.38 -4.00
C ILE A 79 -5.65 3.77 -3.10
N THR A 80 -5.17 4.53 -2.11
CA THR A 80 -4.28 4.00 -1.07
C THR A 80 -5.07 3.33 0.05
N TYR A 81 -4.38 2.57 0.91
CA TYR A 81 -4.97 2.06 2.14
C TYR A 81 -5.44 3.19 3.07
N ASP A 82 -4.73 4.31 3.12
CA ASP A 82 -5.09 5.48 3.93
C ASP A 82 -6.41 6.10 3.44
N GLU A 83 -6.58 6.26 2.12
CA GLU A 83 -7.83 6.73 1.53
C GLU A 83 -8.99 5.75 1.79
N TYR A 84 -8.74 4.44 1.65
CA TYR A 84 -9.74 3.42 1.95
C TYR A 84 -10.15 3.46 3.42
N TYR A 85 -9.17 3.57 4.31
CA TYR A 85 -9.40 3.63 5.74
C TYR A 85 -10.33 4.80 6.07
N VAL A 86 -9.99 6.02 5.65
CA VAL A 86 -10.83 7.21 5.93
C VAL A 86 -12.25 7.07 5.38
N ARG A 87 -12.41 6.53 4.16
CA ARG A 87 -13.73 6.46 3.50
C ARG A 87 -14.65 5.38 4.05
N PHE A 88 -14.09 4.25 4.50
CA PHE A 88 -14.90 3.04 4.76
C PHE A 88 -14.66 2.37 6.11
N LEU A 89 -13.48 2.54 6.72
CA LEU A 89 -13.10 1.87 7.98
C LEU A 89 -12.92 2.84 9.15
N GLY A 90 -12.79 4.13 8.85
CA GLY A 90 -12.63 5.21 9.80
C GLY A 90 -13.86 5.34 10.69
N ASP A 91 -13.67 6.06 11.79
CA ASP A 91 -14.67 6.24 12.84
C ASP A 91 -16.09 6.42 12.24
N PRO A 92 -17.06 5.53 12.58
CA PRO A 92 -18.43 5.69 12.14
C PRO A 92 -19.01 7.08 12.42
N LEU A 93 -18.48 7.79 13.43
CA LEU A 93 -18.87 9.15 13.80
C LEU A 93 -18.37 10.22 12.81
N LEU A 94 -17.48 9.89 11.89
CA LEU A 94 -16.95 10.80 10.85
C LEU A 94 -17.45 10.45 9.44
N GLN A 95 -18.22 9.38 9.27
CA GLN A 95 -18.71 8.94 7.95
C GLN A 95 -19.82 9.84 7.39
N ASP A 96 -20.44 10.68 8.21
CA ASP A 96 -21.51 11.61 7.80
C ASP A 96 -20.97 12.95 7.22
N GLU A 97 -19.66 13.19 7.19
CA GLU A 97 -19.05 14.46 6.74
C GLU A 97 -18.37 14.42 5.36
N ILE A 98 -18.49 13.30 4.61
CA ILE A 98 -17.86 13.13 3.29
C ILE A 98 -18.91 13.05 2.17
#